data_AF-X1M343-F1
#
_entry.id   AF-X1M343-F1
#
_cell.length_a   1.000
_cell.length_b   1.000
_cell.length_c   1.000
_cell.angle_alpha   90.00
_cell.angle_beta   90.00
_cell.angle_gamma   90.00
#
_symmetry.space_group_name_H-M   'P 1'
#
loop_
_entity.id
_entity.type
_entity.pdbx_description
1 polymer ?
#
loop_
_entity_poly.entity_id
_entity_poly.type
_entity_poly.pdbx_seq_one_letter_code
_entity_poly.pdbx_strand_id
1 'polypeptide(L)'
;MDNIYVGLRDRGEGLKSCARTEDIIGLQTIVLDIDPIRKTETPSTKKELDSAIKMSKIIKKWFGKNGYKEPYIAVTGNGCCLYFIVPFYEVKNENRFEITRKIEVFEHYIRNNFKKELKTYNCIIDRMYDLPRIIRVIGTYNIKGTSTHNRPWRISYWLKKLAHRQEDKILFKFILNL
;
A
#
# COMPACT_ATOMS: atom_id res chain seq x y z
N MET A 1 19.01 -7.32 13.71
CA MET A 1 18.35 -7.27 12.39
C MET A 1 17.48 -6.04 12.40
N ASP A 2 17.42 -5.34 11.27
CA ASP A 2 16.61 -4.14 11.13
C ASP A 2 15.54 -4.31 10.04
N ASN A 3 14.44 -3.57 10.17
CA ASN A 3 13.46 -3.49 9.10
C ASN A 3 13.99 -2.58 8.00
N ILE A 4 13.91 -3.04 6.75
CA ILE A 4 14.36 -2.28 5.58
C ILE A 4 13.14 -1.61 4.91
N TYR A 5 13.26 -0.32 4.63
CA TYR A 5 12.23 0.51 4.03
C TYR A 5 12.79 1.32 2.85
N VAL A 6 11.90 1.74 1.96
CA VAL A 6 12.19 2.59 0.79
C VAL A 6 11.10 3.66 0.67
N GLY A 7 11.43 4.81 0.06
CA GLY A 7 10.42 5.80 -0.30
C GLY A 7 9.41 5.23 -1.30
N LEU A 8 8.11 5.47 -1.07
CA LEU A 8 7.06 5.07 -2.00
C LEU A 8 6.99 5.99 -3.23
N ARG A 9 7.36 7.25 -3.05
CA ARG A 9 7.24 8.33 -4.04
C ARG A 9 8.63 8.82 -4.46
N ASP A 10 8.69 9.44 -5.63
CA ASP A 10 9.93 9.95 -6.19
C ASP A 10 10.35 11.21 -5.39
N ARG A 11 11.61 11.22 -4.97
CA ARG A 11 12.19 12.25 -4.11
C ARG A 11 13.20 13.09 -4.89
N GLY A 12 13.32 14.36 -4.54
CA GLY A 12 14.35 15.24 -5.08
C GLY A 12 15.76 14.71 -4.82
N GLU A 13 16.71 15.17 -5.62
CA GLU A 13 18.12 14.82 -5.46
C GLU A 13 18.78 15.59 -4.32
N GLY A 14 19.96 15.12 -3.87
CA GLY A 14 20.80 15.87 -2.93
C GLY A 14 20.26 15.99 -1.49
N LEU A 15 19.26 15.19 -1.12
CA LEU A 15 18.68 15.21 0.22
C LEU A 15 19.71 14.81 1.28
N LYS A 16 19.90 15.69 2.28
CA LYS A 16 20.82 15.49 3.41
C LYS A 16 20.13 14.98 4.68
N SER A 17 18.81 14.83 4.64
CA SER A 17 17.98 14.42 5.77
C SER A 17 16.77 13.61 5.30
N CYS A 18 15.97 13.11 6.25
CA CYS A 18 14.67 12.51 5.95
C CYS A 18 13.82 13.47 5.11
N ALA A 19 13.40 12.98 3.96
CA ALA A 19 12.60 13.71 3.01
C ALA A 19 11.21 14.05 3.58
N ARG A 20 10.78 15.29 3.36
CA ARG A 20 9.50 15.84 3.78
C ARG A 20 8.54 15.92 2.61
N THR A 21 7.35 16.47 2.85
CA THR A 21 6.31 16.59 1.84
C THR A 21 6.79 17.41 0.65
N GLU A 22 7.51 18.50 0.88
CA GLU A 22 8.10 19.41 -0.12
C GLU A 22 9.17 18.74 -1.00
N ASP A 23 9.86 17.71 -0.49
CA ASP A 23 10.91 16.99 -1.21
C ASP A 23 10.37 15.94 -2.20
N ILE A 24 9.05 15.73 -2.23
CA ILE A 24 8.41 14.81 -3.18
C ILE A 24 8.18 15.51 -4.50
N ILE A 25 8.77 14.98 -5.56
CA ILE A 25 8.76 15.56 -6.91
C ILE A 25 7.89 14.77 -7.89
N GLY A 26 7.50 13.55 -7.53
CA GLY A 26 6.75 12.70 -8.42
C GLY A 26 6.05 11.55 -7.73
N LEU A 27 4.99 11.06 -8.36
CA LEU A 27 4.31 9.84 -7.98
C LEU A 27 4.00 8.99 -9.21
N GLN A 28 4.17 7.69 -9.06
CA GLN A 28 3.88 6.69 -10.11
C GLN A 28 3.32 5.39 -9.54
N THR A 29 3.08 5.33 -8.23
CA THR A 29 2.60 4.12 -7.55
C THR A 29 1.75 4.49 -6.34
N ILE A 30 0.48 4.11 -6.33
CA ILE A 30 -0.42 4.26 -5.18
C ILE A 30 -0.52 2.92 -4.47
N VAL A 31 -0.53 2.93 -3.12
CA VAL A 31 -0.57 1.71 -2.31
C VAL A 31 -1.75 1.76 -1.35
N LEU A 32 -2.48 0.65 -1.25
CA LEU A 32 -3.38 0.39 -0.13
C LEU A 32 -2.75 -0.66 0.77
N ASP A 33 -2.58 -0.36 2.05
CA ASP A 33 -2.00 -1.28 3.03
C ASP A 33 -3.12 -1.95 3.84
N ILE A 34 -3.24 -3.26 3.74
CA ILE A 34 -4.30 -4.07 4.33
C ILE A 34 -3.69 -4.93 5.43
N ASP A 35 -4.01 -4.60 6.67
CA ASP A 35 -3.51 -5.31 7.84
C ASP A 35 -4.66 -5.97 8.63
N PRO A 36 -4.44 -7.16 9.22
CA PRO A 36 -5.39 -7.75 10.14
C PRO A 36 -5.46 -6.93 11.43
N ILE A 37 -6.65 -6.77 12.01
CA ILE A 37 -6.81 -6.13 13.32
C ILE A 37 -6.29 -7.07 14.39
N ARG A 38 -5.26 -6.61 15.12
CA ARG A 38 -4.60 -7.34 16.22
C ARG A 38 -3.94 -6.34 17.16
N LYS A 39 -3.37 -6.84 18.26
CA LYS A 39 -2.55 -6.04 19.17
C LYS A 39 -1.36 -5.41 18.42
N THR A 40 -1.11 -4.13 18.65
CA THR A 40 0.06 -3.42 18.13
C THR A 40 1.36 -4.14 18.54
N GLU A 41 2.42 -4.03 17.74
CA GLU A 41 3.72 -4.67 18.02
C GLU A 41 3.66 -6.19 18.26
N THR A 42 2.72 -6.90 17.62
CA THR A 42 2.70 -8.37 17.62
C THR A 42 2.63 -8.91 16.20
N PRO A 43 3.49 -9.84 15.74
CA PRO A 43 3.35 -10.38 14.40
C PRO A 43 1.98 -11.04 14.20
N SER A 44 1.49 -11.08 12.96
CA SER A 44 0.19 -11.71 12.70
C SER A 44 0.26 -13.23 12.82
N THR A 45 -0.82 -13.88 13.25
CA THR A 45 -0.96 -15.33 13.11
C THR A 45 -1.11 -15.71 11.65
N LYS A 46 -0.98 -17.01 11.34
CA LYS A 46 -1.25 -17.52 9.99
C LYS A 46 -2.68 -17.19 9.52
N LYS A 47 -3.68 -17.38 10.39
CA LYS A 47 -5.09 -17.08 10.11
C LYS A 47 -5.31 -15.58 9.84
N GLU A 48 -4.71 -14.71 10.65
CA GLU A 48 -4.78 -13.25 10.47
C GLU A 48 -4.15 -12.83 9.12
N LEU A 49 -2.97 -13.37 8.79
CA LEU A 49 -2.33 -13.10 7.49
C LEU A 49 -3.18 -13.60 6.32
N ASP A 50 -3.75 -14.81 6.42
CA ASP A 50 -4.58 -15.39 5.37
C ASP A 50 -5.86 -14.58 5.14
N SER A 51 -6.42 -13.96 6.19
CA SER A 51 -7.52 -12.98 6.07
C SER A 51 -7.11 -11.76 5.26
N ALA A 52 -5.94 -11.15 5.53
CA ALA A 52 -5.44 -10.01 4.78
C ALA A 52 -5.17 -10.37 3.31
N ILE A 53 -4.61 -11.57 3.05
CA ILE A 53 -4.43 -12.09 1.69
C ILE A 53 -5.79 -12.25 0.99
N LYS A 54 -6.80 -12.80 1.67
CA LYS A 54 -8.13 -12.97 1.09
C LYS A 54 -8.81 -11.64 0.79
N MET A 55 -8.70 -10.67 1.70
CA MET A 55 -9.20 -9.31 1.51
C MET A 55 -8.51 -8.61 0.32
N SER A 56 -7.18 -8.71 0.21
CA SER A 56 -6.43 -8.13 -0.92
C SER A 56 -6.87 -8.71 -2.27
N LYS A 57 -7.15 -10.02 -2.33
CA LYS A 57 -7.68 -10.68 -3.55
C LYS A 57 -9.09 -10.21 -3.90
N ILE A 58 -9.94 -9.94 -2.92
CA ILE A 58 -11.30 -9.43 -3.13
C ILE A 58 -11.23 -8.03 -3.76
N ILE A 59 -10.46 -7.13 -3.15
CA ILE A 59 -10.31 -5.76 -3.66
C ILE A 59 -9.66 -5.79 -5.06
N LYS A 60 -8.58 -6.56 -5.24
CA LYS A 60 -7.92 -6.74 -6.55
C LYS A 60 -8.91 -7.15 -7.66
N LYS A 61 -9.75 -8.16 -7.40
CA LYS A 61 -10.75 -8.63 -8.36
C LYS A 61 -11.83 -7.58 -8.63
N TRP A 62 -12.21 -6.80 -7.63
CA TRP A 62 -13.17 -5.70 -7.83
C TRP A 62 -12.62 -4.65 -8.78
N PHE A 63 -11.34 -4.26 -8.67
CA PHE A 63 -10.72 -3.34 -9.63
C PHE A 63 -10.79 -3.90 -11.06
N GLY A 64 -10.39 -5.15 -11.26
CA GLY A 64 -10.47 -5.80 -12.57
C GLY A 64 -11.89 -5.85 -13.15
N LYS A 65 -12.90 -6.13 -12.31
CA LYS A 65 -14.32 -6.16 -12.71
C LYS A 65 -14.88 -4.77 -13.05
N ASN A 66 -14.29 -3.70 -12.54
CA ASN A 66 -14.74 -2.32 -12.77
C ASN A 66 -13.91 -1.61 -13.86
N GLY A 67 -13.24 -2.36 -14.73
CA GLY A 67 -12.52 -1.82 -15.89
C GLY A 67 -11.13 -1.25 -15.58
N TYR A 68 -10.68 -1.35 -14.34
CA TYR A 68 -9.33 -0.97 -13.92
C TYR A 68 -8.35 -2.14 -14.12
N LYS A 69 -7.06 -1.83 -14.14
CA LYS A 69 -6.01 -2.86 -14.06
C LYS A 69 -5.99 -3.43 -12.65
N GLU A 70 -5.84 -4.74 -12.56
CA GLU A 70 -5.75 -5.37 -11.26
C GLU A 70 -4.42 -5.00 -10.56
N PRO A 71 -4.44 -4.47 -9.33
CA PRO A 71 -3.21 -4.17 -8.60
C PRO A 71 -2.36 -5.41 -8.35
N TYR A 72 -1.06 -5.22 -8.16
CA TYR A 72 -0.17 -6.26 -7.67
C TYR A 72 -0.33 -6.42 -6.16
N ILE A 73 -0.24 -7.66 -5.68
CA ILE A 73 -0.31 -7.97 -4.24
C ILE A 73 1.09 -8.30 -3.74
N ALA A 74 1.55 -7.58 -2.73
CA ALA A 74 2.71 -7.99 -1.94
C ALA A 74 2.27 -8.36 -0.53
N VAL A 75 2.70 -9.52 -0.04
CA VAL A 75 2.60 -9.90 1.37
C VAL A 75 3.72 -9.20 2.13
N THR A 76 3.38 -8.40 3.15
CA THR A 76 4.33 -7.54 3.89
C THR A 76 4.90 -8.22 5.14
N GLY A 77 4.57 -9.49 5.35
CA GLY A 77 4.93 -10.30 6.51
C GLY A 77 3.80 -10.41 7.54
N ASN A 78 3.10 -9.32 7.82
CA ASN A 78 1.95 -9.29 8.73
C ASN A 78 0.60 -9.11 8.02
N GLY A 79 0.58 -8.37 6.91
CA GLY A 79 -0.58 -8.09 6.08
C GLY A 79 -0.23 -8.10 4.59
N CYS A 80 -0.91 -7.27 3.80
CA CYS A 80 -0.75 -7.19 2.35
C CYS A 80 -0.87 -5.75 1.84
N CYS A 81 -0.02 -5.37 0.89
CA CYS A 81 -0.16 -4.14 0.12
C CYS A 81 -0.71 -4.44 -1.28
N LEU A 82 -1.64 -3.60 -1.74
CA LEU A 82 -2.05 -3.51 -3.14
C LEU A 82 -1.29 -2.37 -3.82
N TYR A 83 -0.51 -2.69 -4.84
CA TYR A 83 0.26 -1.74 -5.62
C TYR A 83 -0.46 -1.42 -6.93
N PHE A 84 -0.88 -0.17 -7.07
CA PHE A 84 -1.44 0.40 -8.29
C PHE A 84 -0.36 1.20 -8.98
N ILE A 85 0.06 0.77 -10.17
CA ILE A 85 1.01 1.54 -10.97
C ILE A 85 0.22 2.54 -11.79
N VAL A 86 0.58 3.80 -11.71
CA VAL A 86 -0.06 4.90 -12.44
C VAL A 86 0.97 5.61 -13.31
N PRO A 87 0.54 6.37 -14.34
CA PRO A 87 1.45 7.26 -15.06
C PRO A 87 2.20 8.17 -14.09
N PHE A 88 3.44 8.51 -14.45
CA PHE A 88 4.19 9.50 -13.70
C PHE A 88 3.40 10.81 -13.64
N TYR A 89 3.27 11.34 -12.43
CA TYR A 89 2.65 12.63 -12.16
C TYR A 89 3.62 13.47 -11.36
N GLU A 90 4.01 14.60 -11.96
CA GLU A 90 4.92 15.57 -11.36
C GLU A 90 4.23 16.27 -10.19
N VAL A 91 4.87 16.28 -9.03
CA VAL A 91 4.36 16.95 -7.83
C VAL A 91 5.10 18.27 -7.65
N LYS A 92 4.35 19.36 -7.75
CA LYS A 92 4.81 20.74 -7.58
C LYS A 92 4.09 21.40 -6.42
N ASN A 93 4.57 22.55 -5.96
CA ASN A 93 3.94 23.26 -4.86
C ASN A 93 2.46 23.60 -5.14
N GLU A 94 2.11 23.88 -6.39
CA GLU A 94 0.76 24.27 -6.81
C GLU A 94 -0.24 23.11 -6.74
N ASN A 95 0.20 21.86 -6.96
CA ASN A 95 -0.68 20.69 -6.99
C ASN A 95 -0.53 19.77 -5.76
N ARG A 96 0.48 19.99 -4.90
CA ARG A 96 0.87 19.11 -3.79
C ARG A 96 -0.28 18.80 -2.83
N PHE A 97 -1.00 19.84 -2.42
CA PHE A 97 -2.12 19.69 -1.49
C PHE A 97 -3.29 18.95 -2.15
N GLU A 98 -3.62 19.33 -3.38
CA GLU A 98 -4.71 18.73 -4.15
C GLU A 98 -4.48 17.23 -4.36
N ILE A 99 -3.29 16.84 -4.83
CA ILE A 99 -3.00 15.43 -5.11
C ILE A 99 -2.98 14.58 -3.83
N THR A 100 -2.47 15.12 -2.72
CA THR A 100 -2.52 14.46 -1.40
C THR A 100 -3.97 14.21 -0.99
N ARG A 101 -4.82 15.23 -1.13
CA ARG A 101 -6.24 15.13 -0.79
C ARG A 101 -6.98 14.12 -1.67
N LYS A 102 -6.69 14.08 -2.97
CA LYS A 102 -7.30 13.10 -3.89
C LYS A 102 -6.93 11.66 -3.55
N ILE A 103 -5.68 11.40 -3.15
CA ILE A 103 -5.27 10.07 -2.67
C ILE A 103 -5.97 9.72 -1.35
N GLU A 104 -6.10 10.68 -0.43
CA GLU A 104 -6.85 10.48 0.83
C GLU A 104 -8.32 10.13 0.58
N VAL A 105 -9.00 10.88 -0.31
CA VAL A 105 -10.39 10.63 -0.70
C VAL A 105 -10.52 9.28 -1.37
N PHE A 106 -9.58 8.90 -2.26
CA PHE A 106 -9.53 7.57 -2.86
C PHE A 106 -9.44 6.46 -1.81
N GLU A 107 -8.52 6.56 -0.84
CA GLU A 107 -8.44 5.57 0.22
C GLU A 107 -9.72 5.49 1.05
N HIS A 108 -10.33 6.63 1.36
CA HIS A 108 -11.59 6.69 2.10
C HIS A 108 -12.74 6.03 1.32
N TYR A 109 -12.83 6.32 0.02
CA TYR A 109 -13.77 5.68 -0.90
C TYR A 109 -13.62 4.15 -0.87
N ILE A 110 -12.39 3.63 -0.97
CA ILE A 110 -12.15 2.18 -0.91
C ILE A 110 -12.51 1.60 0.47
N ARG A 111 -12.12 2.26 1.58
CA ARG A 111 -12.50 1.82 2.93
C ARG A 111 -14.02 1.72 3.10
N ASN A 112 -14.77 2.67 2.56
CA ASN A 112 -16.23 2.66 2.64
C ASN A 112 -16.84 1.54 1.79
N ASN A 113 -16.37 1.38 0.56
CA ASN A 113 -16.87 0.35 -0.36
C ASN A 113 -16.69 -1.07 0.16
N PHE A 114 -15.60 -1.34 0.89
CA PHE A 114 -15.29 -2.66 1.43
C PHE A 114 -15.52 -2.78 2.94
N LYS A 115 -16.27 -1.85 3.56
CA LYS A 115 -16.46 -1.80 5.02
C LYS A 115 -17.00 -3.12 5.58
N LYS A 116 -17.94 -3.77 4.88
CA LYS A 116 -18.54 -5.04 5.32
C LYS A 116 -17.52 -6.17 5.25
N GLU A 117 -16.82 -6.31 4.14
CA GLU A 117 -15.80 -7.33 3.91
C GLU A 117 -14.62 -7.17 4.88
N LEU A 118 -14.15 -5.93 5.09
CA LEU A 118 -13.11 -5.62 6.07
C LEU A 118 -13.50 -6.09 7.48
N LYS A 119 -14.75 -5.83 7.89
CA LYS A 119 -15.30 -6.35 9.15
C LYS A 119 -15.35 -7.88 9.17
N THR A 120 -15.82 -8.51 8.09
CA THR A 120 -15.91 -9.98 7.97
C THR A 120 -14.54 -10.66 8.07
N TYR A 121 -13.50 -10.08 7.45
CA TYR A 121 -12.15 -10.62 7.48
C TYR A 121 -11.30 -10.09 8.65
N ASN A 122 -11.88 -9.27 9.53
CA ASN A 122 -11.19 -8.61 10.64
C ASN A 122 -9.91 -7.90 10.18
N CYS A 123 -10.02 -7.11 9.11
CA CYS A 123 -8.93 -6.35 8.49
C CYS A 123 -9.25 -4.86 8.47
N ILE A 124 -8.21 -4.04 8.33
CA ILE A 124 -8.30 -2.59 8.10
C ILE A 124 -7.48 -2.22 6.87
N ILE A 125 -7.77 -1.04 6.30
CA ILE A 125 -6.90 -0.40 5.32
C ILE A 125 -6.27 0.82 5.99
N ASP A 126 -4.96 0.76 6.22
CA ASP A 126 -4.22 1.83 6.88
C ASP A 126 -4.09 3.07 6.00
N ARG A 127 -3.85 4.23 6.64
CA ARG A 127 -3.69 5.52 5.95
C ARG A 127 -2.28 5.63 5.37
N MET A 128 -2.18 5.79 4.06
CA MET A 128 -0.93 5.81 3.27
C MET A 128 -0.84 7.01 2.30
N TYR A 129 -1.71 8.01 2.46
CA TYR A 129 -1.89 9.10 1.50
C TYR A 129 -0.86 10.23 1.58
N ASP A 130 -0.10 10.34 2.66
CA ASP A 130 0.97 11.33 2.79
C ASP A 130 2.06 11.11 1.74
N LEU A 131 2.59 12.21 1.23
CA LEU A 131 3.59 12.19 0.16
C LEU A 131 4.94 11.58 0.60
N PRO A 132 5.52 11.90 1.78
CA PRO A 132 6.82 11.35 2.16
C PRO A 132 6.75 9.91 2.69
N ARG A 133 5.70 9.14 2.34
CA ARG A 133 5.50 7.78 2.81
C ARG A 133 6.66 6.84 2.47
N ILE A 134 7.07 6.04 3.44
CA ILE A 134 7.98 4.91 3.27
C ILE A 134 7.20 3.59 3.31
N ILE A 135 7.70 2.59 2.59
CA ILE A 135 7.14 1.24 2.54
C ILE A 135 8.25 0.21 2.72
N ARG A 136 7.89 -1.02 3.11
CA ARG A 136 8.85 -2.11 3.24
C ARG A 136 9.46 -2.47 1.88
N VAL A 137 10.76 -2.74 1.84
CA VAL A 137 11.38 -3.41 0.68
C VAL A 137 10.88 -4.85 0.63
N ILE A 138 10.12 -5.20 -0.40
CA ILE A 138 9.59 -6.55 -0.58
C ILE A 138 10.75 -7.52 -0.86
N GLY A 139 10.79 -8.64 -0.14
CA GLY A 139 11.90 -9.59 -0.12
C GLY A 139 12.68 -9.61 1.19
N THR A 140 12.38 -8.68 2.12
CA THR A 140 13.04 -8.62 3.43
C THR A 140 12.12 -9.14 4.54
N TYR A 141 12.69 -9.52 5.69
CA TYR A 141 11.92 -9.86 6.88
C TYR A 141 11.15 -8.67 7.43
N ASN A 142 9.95 -8.95 7.96
CA ASN A 142 9.22 -8.05 8.85
C ASN A 142 9.43 -8.52 10.30
N ILE A 143 10.22 -7.75 11.04
CA ILE A 143 10.66 -8.09 12.40
C ILE A 143 9.98 -7.24 13.48
N LYS A 144 8.84 -6.61 13.16
CA LYS A 144 8.06 -5.82 14.14
C LYS A 144 7.53 -6.74 15.25
N GLY A 145 7.67 -6.30 16.50
CA GLY A 145 7.22 -7.06 17.67
C GLY A 145 8.01 -8.33 17.97
N THR A 146 7.55 -9.12 18.94
CA THR A 146 8.22 -10.36 19.36
C THR A 146 7.76 -11.57 18.54
N SER A 147 8.71 -12.25 17.91
CA SER A 147 8.44 -13.50 17.17
C SER A 147 8.14 -14.67 18.11
N THR A 148 7.13 -15.46 17.76
CA THR A 148 6.80 -16.73 18.43
C THR A 148 6.44 -17.79 17.40
N HIS A 149 6.30 -19.05 17.80
CA HIS A 149 5.86 -20.12 16.90
C HIS A 149 4.54 -19.78 16.17
N ASN A 150 3.56 -19.22 16.89
CA ASN A 150 2.24 -18.90 16.35
C ASN A 150 2.17 -17.53 15.65
N ARG A 151 3.12 -16.63 15.94
CA ARG A 151 3.24 -15.27 15.40
C ARG A 151 4.69 -15.04 14.96
N PRO A 152 5.16 -15.73 13.91
CA PRO A 152 6.55 -15.63 13.49
C PRO A 152 6.80 -14.33 12.71
N TRP A 153 8.04 -13.84 12.76
CA TRP A 153 8.53 -12.95 11.70
C TRP A 153 8.55 -13.68 10.36
N ARG A 154 8.21 -12.96 9.28
CA ARG A 154 8.12 -13.53 7.92
C ARG A 154 8.85 -12.67 6.91
N ILE A 155 9.41 -13.31 5.88
CA ILE A 155 9.88 -12.64 4.68
C ILE A 155 8.68 -12.10 3.92
N SER A 156 8.76 -10.85 3.48
CA SER A 156 7.80 -10.23 2.57
C SER A 156 8.02 -10.72 1.14
N TYR A 157 6.97 -10.90 0.36
CA TYR A 157 7.07 -11.44 -1.00
C TYR A 157 5.93 -10.97 -1.89
N TRP A 158 6.16 -10.95 -3.20
CA TRP A 158 5.12 -10.74 -4.19
C TRP A 158 4.28 -12.00 -4.34
N LEU A 159 2.95 -11.88 -4.25
CA LEU A 159 2.05 -13.04 -4.32
C LEU A 159 2.08 -13.71 -5.71
N LYS A 160 2.45 -12.95 -6.75
CA LYS A 160 2.75 -13.44 -8.08
C LYS A 160 3.98 -12.71 -8.61
N LYS A 161 4.77 -13.39 -9.46
CA LYS A 161 5.88 -12.77 -10.18
C LYS A 161 5.36 -11.57 -10.99
N LEU A 162 5.99 -10.42 -10.82
CA LEU A 162 5.73 -9.25 -11.64
C LEU A 162 6.32 -9.51 -13.03
N ALA A 163 5.48 -9.55 -14.06
CA ALA A 163 5.93 -9.84 -15.42
C ALA A 163 6.34 -8.57 -16.18
N HIS A 164 5.59 -7.48 -16.01
CA HIS A 164 5.83 -6.19 -16.65
C HIS A 164 5.18 -5.08 -15.83
N ARG A 165 5.65 -3.84 -15.97
CA ARG A 165 5.03 -2.66 -15.38
C ARG A 165 3.76 -2.31 -16.17
N GLN A 166 2.60 -2.35 -15.51
CA GLN A 166 1.30 -2.08 -16.13
C GLN A 166 0.65 -0.84 -15.52
N GLU A 167 0.71 0.30 -16.21
CA GLU A 167 0.05 1.52 -15.76
C GLU A 167 -1.47 1.45 -15.92
N ASP A 168 -2.17 1.96 -14.93
CA ASP A 168 -3.61 2.19 -14.96
C ASP A 168 -3.94 3.67 -15.15
N LYS A 169 -4.02 4.08 -16.41
CA LYS A 169 -4.41 5.45 -16.79
C LYS A 169 -5.86 5.77 -16.40
N ILE A 170 -6.73 4.77 -16.40
CA ILE A 170 -8.17 4.93 -16.13
C ILE A 170 -8.38 5.18 -14.64
N LEU A 171 -7.77 4.35 -13.79
CA LEU A 171 -7.78 4.55 -12.35
C LEU A 171 -7.16 5.88 -11.97
N PHE A 172 -6.03 6.24 -12.58
CA PHE A 172 -5.38 7.49 -12.25
C PHE A 172 -6.25 8.70 -12.62
N LYS A 173 -6.88 8.68 -13.80
CA LYS A 173 -7.87 9.70 -14.19
C LYS A 173 -9.04 9.75 -13.21
N PHE A 174 -9.55 8.61 -12.75
CA PHE A 174 -10.60 8.56 -11.72
C PHE A 174 -10.15 9.29 -10.45
N ILE A 175 -8.96 8.97 -9.93
CA ILE A 175 -8.40 9.62 -8.73
C ILE A 175 -8.22 11.12 -8.93
N LEU A 176 -7.74 11.54 -10.10
CA LEU A 176 -7.60 12.95 -10.44
C LEU A 176 -8.93 13.71 -10.53
N ASN A 177 -10.08 13.03 -10.58
CA ASN A 177 -11.42 13.64 -10.61
C ASN A 177 -12.21 13.47 -9.30
N LEU A 178 -11.59 12.91 -8.25
CA LEU A 178 -12.17 12.87 -6.89
C LEU A 178 -12.09 14.24 -6.19
#